data_AF-A0A7L0UPY3-F1
#
_entry.id   AF-A0A7L0UPY3-F1
#
_cell.length_a   1.000
_cell.length_b   1.000
_cell.length_c   1.000
_cell.angle_alpha   90.00
_cell.angle_beta   90.00
_cell.angle_gamma   90.00
#
_symmetry.space_group_name_H-M   'P 1'
#
loop_
_entity.id
_entity.type
_entity.pdbx_description
1 polymer ?
#
loop_
_entity_poly.entity_id
_entity_poly.type
_entity_poly.pdbx_seq_one_letter_code
_entity_poly.pdbx_strand_id
1 'polypeptide(L)'
;QERGLGMEPLLQALNQPRPPPQLGPLLCNLSQLPEGRRALLDRSRCSVQRLLPFTQHKDSVEHRRGVVGALRNCCFQYGESPGPGHRAPAQPVTASAG
;
A
#
# COMPACT_ATOMS: atom_id res chain seq x y z
N GLN A 1 8.46 -16.27 13.80
CA GLN A 1 8.55 -16.99 12.52
C GLN A 1 7.32 -16.63 11.71
N GLU A 2 7.41 -15.62 10.84
CA GLU A 2 6.30 -15.09 10.01
C GLU A 2 6.81 -14.92 8.56
N ARG A 3 7.56 -15.91 8.07
CA ARG A 3 8.14 -15.89 6.72
C ARG A 3 7.13 -16.48 5.74
N GLY A 4 6.10 -15.72 5.34
CA GLY A 4 5.32 -16.13 4.16
C GLY A 4 3.97 -15.48 3.85
N LEU A 5 3.31 -14.78 4.76
CA LEU A 5 1.86 -14.47 4.60
C LEU A 5 1.52 -13.07 4.05
N GLY A 6 2.51 -12.34 3.51
CA GLY A 6 2.31 -11.00 2.96
C GLY A 6 1.93 -10.97 1.48
N MET A 7 2.24 -9.85 0.81
CA MET A 7 2.01 -9.67 -0.64
C MET A 7 3.00 -10.44 -1.53
N GLU A 8 3.96 -11.15 -0.95
CA GLU A 8 5.06 -11.79 -1.68
C GLU A 8 4.60 -12.77 -2.77
N PRO A 9 3.64 -13.68 -2.53
CA PRO A 9 3.16 -14.58 -3.58
C PRO A 9 2.52 -13.83 -4.75
N LEU A 10 1.83 -12.71 -4.49
CA LEU A 10 1.22 -11.88 -5.53
C LEU A 10 2.29 -11.19 -6.37
N LEU A 11 3.35 -10.68 -5.74
CA LEU A 11 4.48 -10.05 -6.43
C LEU A 11 5.28 -11.06 -7.25
N GLN A 12 5.44 -12.28 -6.74
CA GLN A 12 6.06 -13.37 -7.50
C GLN A 12 5.20 -13.80 -8.69
N ALA A 13 3.87 -13.89 -8.51
CA ALA A 13 2.93 -14.20 -9.58
C ALA A 13 2.91 -13.11 -10.66
N LEU A 14 3.01 -11.83 -10.28
CA LEU A 14 3.07 -10.70 -11.20
C LEU A 14 4.32 -10.73 -12.10
N ASN A 15 5.43 -11.29 -11.61
CA ASN A 15 6.68 -11.41 -12.36
C ASN A 15 6.76 -12.67 -13.24
N GLN A 16 5.71 -13.49 -13.31
CA GLN A 16 5.69 -14.64 -14.21
C GLN A 16 5.54 -14.22 -15.68
N PRO A 17 5.96 -15.05 -16.65
CA PRO A 17 5.88 -14.71 -18.08
C PRO A 17 4.48 -14.34 -18.59
N ARG A 18 3.43 -14.85 -17.94
CA ARG A 18 2.02 -14.58 -18.25
C ARG A 18 1.24 -14.42 -16.95
N PRO A 19 1.37 -13.26 -16.28
CA PRO A 19 0.68 -13.01 -15.03
C PRO A 19 -0.82 -12.86 -15.29
N PRO A 20 -1.71 -13.40 -14.43
CA PRO A 20 -3.14 -13.15 -14.57
C PRO A 20 -3.45 -11.65 -14.53
N PRO A 21 -4.25 -11.09 -15.47
CA PRO A 21 -4.53 -9.65 -15.53
C PRO A 21 -5.17 -9.10 -14.24
N GLN A 22 -5.89 -9.95 -13.51
CA GLN A 22 -6.56 -9.63 -12.24
C GLN A 22 -5.58 -9.27 -11.12
N LEU A 23 -4.30 -9.62 -11.23
CA LEU A 23 -3.29 -9.26 -10.23
C LEU A 23 -3.10 -7.74 -10.10
N GLY A 24 -3.25 -6.98 -11.20
CA GLY A 24 -3.19 -5.52 -11.15
C GLY A 24 -4.30 -4.92 -10.27
N PRO A 25 -5.58 -5.14 -10.62
CA PRO A 25 -6.72 -4.70 -9.81
C PRO A 25 -6.68 -5.21 -8.36
N LEU A 26 -6.25 -6.46 -8.14
CA LEU A 26 -6.12 -7.02 -6.80
C LEU A 26 -5.11 -6.24 -5.95
N LEU A 27 -3.92 -5.95 -6.48
CA LEU A 27 -2.91 -5.13 -5.79
C LEU A 27 -3.44 -3.73 -5.50
N CYS A 28 -4.14 -3.12 -6.46
CA CYS A 28 -4.77 -1.81 -6.28
C CYS A 28 -5.77 -1.83 -5.13
N ASN A 29 -6.66 -2.82 -5.07
CA ASN A 29 -7.65 -2.94 -4.00
C ASN A 29 -7.01 -3.16 -2.63
N LEU A 30 -6.06 -4.09 -2.53
CA LEU A 30 -5.38 -4.39 -1.26
C LEU A 30 -4.62 -3.18 -0.72
N SER A 31 -4.01 -2.37 -1.59
CA SER A 31 -3.30 -1.15 -1.19
C SER A 31 -4.20 -0.02 -0.67
N GLN A 32 -5.53 -0.14 -0.77
CA GLN A 32 -6.44 0.81 -0.11
C GLN A 32 -6.46 0.62 1.41
N LEU A 33 -6.11 -0.58 1.89
CA LEU A 33 -6.03 -0.89 3.31
C LEU A 33 -4.66 -0.51 3.90
N PRO A 34 -4.59 -0.06 5.17
CA PRO A 34 -3.32 0.25 5.83
C PRO A 34 -2.31 -0.91 5.82
N GLU A 35 -2.78 -2.14 6.02
CA GLU A 35 -1.96 -3.36 6.04
C GLU A 35 -1.37 -3.64 4.66
N GLY A 36 -2.15 -3.45 3.61
CA GLY A 36 -1.70 -3.60 2.23
C GLY A 36 -0.62 -2.58 1.87
N ARG A 37 -0.81 -1.31 2.27
CA ARG A 37 0.23 -0.28 2.11
C ARG A 37 1.49 -0.63 2.89
N ARG A 38 1.38 -1.02 4.15
CA ARG A 38 2.53 -1.42 4.98
C ARG A 38 3.30 -2.58 4.33
N ALA A 39 2.61 -3.58 3.79
CA ALA A 39 3.24 -4.70 3.11
C ALA A 39 3.97 -4.30 1.82
N LEU A 40 3.42 -3.36 1.04
CA LEU A 40 4.06 -2.84 -0.17
C LEU A 40 5.21 -1.87 0.12
N LEU A 41 5.15 -1.14 1.23
CA LEU A 41 6.17 -0.17 1.66
C LEU A 41 7.27 -0.78 2.54
N ASP A 42 7.22 -2.10 2.82
CA ASP A 42 8.27 -2.80 3.55
C ASP A 42 9.61 -2.75 2.79
N ARG A 43 10.56 -2.00 3.33
CA ARG A 43 11.89 -1.81 2.74
C ARG A 43 12.69 -3.11 2.63
N SER A 44 12.45 -4.09 3.50
CA SER A 44 13.16 -5.38 3.44
C SER A 44 12.76 -6.22 2.22
N ARG A 45 11.63 -5.89 1.59
CA ARG A 45 11.04 -6.63 0.46
C ARG A 45 11.22 -5.93 -0.89
N CYS A 46 11.64 -4.67 -0.89
CA CYS A 46 11.80 -3.86 -2.12
C CYS A 46 10.59 -3.94 -3.08
N SER A 47 9.37 -4.05 -2.54
CA SER A 47 8.17 -4.33 -3.33
C SER A 47 7.84 -3.19 -4.31
N VAL A 48 8.03 -1.93 -3.89
CA VAL A 48 7.85 -0.77 -4.77
C VAL A 48 8.74 -0.85 -6.01
N GLN A 49 10.04 -1.16 -5.84
CA GLN A 49 10.98 -1.26 -6.95
C GLN A 49 10.58 -2.37 -7.94
N ARG A 50 10.06 -3.49 -7.43
CA ARG A 50 9.55 -4.60 -8.26
C ARG A 50 8.29 -4.21 -9.04
N LEU A 51 7.53 -3.23 -8.58
CA LEU A 51 6.33 -2.73 -9.26
C LEU A 51 6.63 -1.68 -10.34
N LEU A 52 7.75 -0.94 -10.25
CA LEU A 52 8.06 0.14 -11.20
C LEU A 52 8.03 -0.27 -12.68
N PRO A 53 8.58 -1.43 -13.11
CA PRO A 53 8.50 -1.84 -14.52
C PRO A 53 7.07 -1.96 -15.04
N PHE A 54 6.11 -2.24 -14.16
CA PHE A 54 4.72 -2.42 -14.56
C PHE A 54 3.99 -1.11 -14.88
N THR A 55 4.55 0.05 -14.48
CA THR A 55 3.97 1.37 -14.78
C THR A 55 3.97 1.70 -16.27
N GLN A 56 4.83 1.05 -17.05
CA GLN A 56 4.95 1.21 -18.50
C GLN A 56 4.66 -0.09 -19.25
N HIS A 57 4.09 -1.10 -18.57
CA HIS A 57 3.84 -2.42 -19.15
C HIS A 57 2.87 -2.33 -20.31
N LYS A 58 3.31 -2.66 -21.53
CA LYS A 58 2.50 -2.48 -22.75
C LYS A 58 1.49 -3.60 -22.96
N ASP A 59 1.84 -4.80 -22.51
CA ASP A 59 1.10 -6.03 -22.85
C ASP A 59 -0.17 -6.24 -22.01
N SER A 60 -0.30 -5.54 -20.88
CA SER A 60 -1.54 -5.52 -20.10
C SER A 60 -1.83 -4.12 -19.54
N VAL A 61 -3.00 -3.61 -19.91
CA VAL A 61 -3.54 -2.36 -19.38
C VAL A 61 -3.97 -2.53 -17.93
N GLU A 62 -4.46 -3.72 -17.55
CA GLU A 62 -4.93 -4.08 -16.22
C GLU A 62 -3.79 -4.08 -15.21
N HIS A 63 -2.65 -4.69 -15.54
CA HIS A 63 -1.45 -4.63 -14.70
C HIS A 63 -0.97 -3.20 -14.56
N ARG A 64 -0.86 -2.46 -15.67
CA ARG A 64 -0.37 -1.08 -15.66
C ARG A 64 -1.25 -0.17 -14.82
N ARG A 65 -2.57 -0.17 -15.05
CA ARG A 65 -3.52 0.64 -14.27
C ARG A 65 -3.56 0.23 -12.81
N GLY A 66 -3.58 -1.07 -12.54
CA GLY A 66 -3.62 -1.60 -11.18
C GLY A 66 -2.39 -1.24 -10.36
N VAL A 67 -1.20 -1.39 -10.95
CA VAL A 67 0.06 -1.03 -10.28
C VAL A 67 0.19 0.47 -10.06
N VAL A 68 -0.15 1.30 -11.06
CA VAL A 68 -0.17 2.77 -10.88
C VAL A 68 -1.13 3.17 -9.77
N GLY A 69 -2.33 2.57 -9.71
CA GLY A 69 -3.29 2.77 -8.64
C GLY A 69 -2.75 2.36 -7.27
N ALA A 70 -2.07 1.21 -7.19
CA ALA A 70 -1.47 0.73 -5.96
C ALA A 70 -0.38 1.67 -5.43
N LEU A 71 0.52 2.14 -6.32
CA LEU A 71 1.56 3.11 -5.97
C LEU A 71 0.95 4.44 -5.50
N ARG A 72 -0.10 4.93 -6.19
CA ARG A 72 -0.84 6.13 -5.77
C ARG A 72 -1.39 5.97 -4.35
N ASN A 73 -2.05 4.85 -4.06
CA ASN A 73 -2.61 4.59 -2.74
C ASN A 73 -1.53 4.54 -1.66
N CYS A 74 -0.34 4.04 -1.98
CA CYS A 74 0.80 4.02 -1.06
C CYS A 74 1.36 5.42 -0.77
N CYS A 75 1.34 6.33 -1.75
CA CYS A 75 1.92 7.68 -1.62
C CYS A 75 0.96 8.71 -1.00
N PHE A 76 -0.36 8.54 -1.16
CA PHE A 76 -1.35 9.52 -0.73
C PHE A 76 -2.34 8.90 0.25
N GLN A 77 -2.18 9.26 1.53
CA GLN A 77 -3.18 8.99 2.56
C GLN A 77 -4.03 10.24 2.71
N TYR A 78 -5.29 10.17 2.32
CA TYR A 78 -6.24 11.21 2.69
C TYR A 78 -6.46 11.10 4.19
N GLY A 79 -6.12 12.18 4.91
CA GLY A 79 -6.18 12.23 6.36
C GLY A 79 -7.48 11.62 6.83
N GLU A 80 -7.35 10.50 7.55
CA GLU A 80 -8.46 9.97 8.32
C GLU A 80 -8.84 11.10 9.26
N SER A 81 -10.02 11.71 9.05
CA SER A 81 -10.65 12.45 10.15
C SER A 81 -10.62 11.46 11.31
N PRO A 82 -10.01 11.82 12.46
CA PRO A 82 -9.97 10.90 13.58
C PRO A 82 -11.42 10.46 13.81
N GLY A 83 -11.67 9.16 13.63
CA GLY A 83 -12.97 8.60 13.99
C GLY A 83 -13.28 9.04 15.43
N PRO A 84 -14.55 9.09 15.85
CA PRO A 84 -14.96 9.66 17.13
C PRO A 84 -14.35 9.00 18.40
N GLY A 85 -13.38 8.09 18.27
CA GLY A 85 -12.70 7.39 19.35
C GLY A 85 -11.22 7.76 19.60
N HIS A 86 -10.60 8.70 18.89
CA HIS A 86 -9.23 9.14 19.21
C HIS A 86 -9.19 10.61 19.67
N ARG A 87 -9.77 10.86 20.85
CA ARG A 87 -9.49 12.09 21.59
C ARG A 87 -8.03 12.03 22.03
N ALA A 88 -7.19 12.88 21.45
CA ALA A 88 -5.85 13.11 21.99
C ALA A 88 -5.97 13.46 23.49
N PRO A 89 -5.08 12.97 24.36
CA PRO A 89 -5.12 13.33 25.78
C PRO A 89 -5.05 14.85 25.89
N ALA A 90 -6.01 15.44 26.61
CA ALA A 90 -6.04 16.87 26.85
C ALA A 90 -4.72 17.27 27.53
N GLN A 91 -3.97 18.16 26.89
CA GLN A 91 -2.76 18.71 27.48
C GLN A 91 -3.15 19.46 28.77
N PRO A 92 -2.45 19.25 29.89
CA PRO A 92 -2.75 19.96 31.12
C PRO A 92 -2.52 21.45 30.91
N VAL A 93 -3.57 22.26 31.10
CA VAL A 93 -3.45 23.71 31.14
C VAL A 93 -2.61 24.07 32.37
N THR A 94 -1.39 24.56 32.15
CA THR A 94 -0.58 25.12 33.23
C THR A 94 -1.25 26.41 33.67
N ALA A 95 -1.85 26.41 34.87
CA ALA A 95 -2.34 27.62 35.49
C ALA A 95 -1.13 28.52 35.79
N SER A 96 -0.99 29.63 35.06
CA SER A 96 -0.11 30.72 35.45
C SER A 96 -0.78 31.47 36.60
N ALA A 97 -0.33 31.23 37.83
CA ALA A 97 -0.57 32.15 38.92
C ALA A 97 0.41 33.32 38.79
N GLY A 98 -0.12 34.51 38.59
CA GLY A 98 0.58 35.79 38.54
C GLY A 98 -0.43 36.91 38.67
#